data_AF-A0A382XDE5-F1
#
_entry.id   AF-A0A382XDE5-F1
#
_cell.length_a   1.000
_cell.length_b   1.000
_cell.length_c   1.000
_cell.angle_alpha   90.00
_cell.angle_beta   90.00
_cell.angle_gamma   90.00
#
_symmetry.space_group_name_H-M   'P 1'
#
loop_
_entity.id
_entity.type
_entity.pdbx_description
1 polymer ?
#
loop_
_entity_poly.entity_id
_entity_poly.type
_entity_poly.pdbx_seq_one_letter_code
_entity_poly.pdbx_strand_id
1 'polypeptide(L)' 'PASEGTGVIAGGPMRSVLEAVGVHNILAKCNGTRNPISVVRATIDGLTKMSSPQTVAAKRGKTVEEITGEV' A
#
# COMPACT_ATOMS: atom_id res chain seq x y z
N PRO A 1 -0.37 4.06 -4.89
CA PRO A 1 -0.26 3.14 -6.05
C PRO A 1 0.56 3.81 -7.15
N ALA A 2 1.17 3.05 -8.05
CA ALA A 2 1.90 3.59 -9.20
C ALA A 2 1.52 2.85 -10.47
N SER A 3 1.67 3.52 -11.63
CA SER A 3 1.39 2.92 -12.94
C SER A 3 2.33 1.77 -13.25
N GLU A 4 1.92 0.89 -14.16
CA GLU A 4 2.75 -0.19 -14.66
C GLU A 4 4.09 0.32 -15.21
N GLY A 5 5.17 -0.42 -14.96
CA GLY A 5 6.53 -0.05 -15.36
C GLY A 5 7.23 0.93 -14.42
N THR A 6 6.56 1.45 -13.38
CA THR A 6 7.19 2.35 -12.40
C THR A 6 8.23 1.63 -11.53
N GLY A 7 7.98 0.36 -11.21
CA GLY A 7 8.82 -0.39 -10.27
C GLY A 7 8.62 0.03 -8.81
N VAL A 8 9.56 -0.39 -7.95
CA VAL A 8 9.53 -0.12 -6.50
C VAL A 8 10.44 1.06 -6.14
N ILE A 9 9.84 2.25 -6.10
CA ILE A 9 10.51 3.48 -5.68
C ILE A 9 10.25 3.70 -4.19
N ALA A 10 11.11 3.11 -3.36
CA ALA A 10 11.05 3.17 -1.90
C ALA A 10 12.45 3.14 -1.27
N GLY A 11 12.56 3.55 0.00
CA GLY A 11 13.80 3.40 0.77
C GLY A 11 14.11 1.94 1.08
N GLY A 12 15.40 1.59 1.24
CA GLY A 12 15.88 0.20 1.36
C GLY A 12 15.03 -0.72 2.27
N PRO A 13 14.79 -0.37 3.55
CA PRO A 13 13.99 -1.20 4.45
C PRO A 13 12.55 -1.41 3.97
N MET A 14 11.92 -0.39 3.37
CA MET A 14 10.57 -0.51 2.80
C MET A 14 10.60 -1.38 1.55
N ARG A 15 11.58 -1.15 0.65
CA ARG A 15 11.73 -1.88 -0.60
C ARG A 15 11.82 -3.39 -0.35
N SER A 16 12.65 -3.82 0.60
CA SER A 16 12.79 -5.24 0.93
C SER A 16 11.47 -5.89 1.37
N VAL A 17 10.65 -5.17 2.16
CA VAL A 17 9.33 -5.66 2.57
C VAL A 17 8.39 -5.72 1.36
N LEU A 18 8.33 -4.65 0.57
CA LEU A 18 7.44 -4.53 -0.58
C LEU A 18 7.73 -5.60 -1.65
N GLU A 19 9.01 -5.85 -1.95
CA GLU A 19 9.42 -6.90 -2.87
C GLU A 19 9.09 -8.30 -2.33
N ALA A 20 9.30 -8.54 -1.04
CA ALA A 20 8.99 -9.83 -0.41
C ALA A 20 7.49 -10.19 -0.45
N VAL A 21 6.60 -9.18 -0.42
CA VAL A 21 5.14 -9.39 -0.52
C VAL A 21 4.61 -9.30 -1.95
N GLY A 22 5.48 -9.16 -2.95
CA GLY A 22 5.09 -9.14 -4.36
C GLY A 22 4.53 -7.81 -4.88
N VAL A 23 4.83 -6.69 -4.22
CA VAL A 23 4.46 -5.36 -4.76
C VAL A 23 5.45 -4.94 -5.83
N HIS A 24 4.97 -4.77 -7.06
CA HIS A 24 5.81 -4.44 -8.21
C HIS A 24 5.86 -2.95 -8.56
N ASN A 25 4.77 -2.20 -8.35
CA ASN A 25 4.67 -0.80 -8.75
C ASN A 25 4.18 0.07 -7.58
N ILE A 26 5.10 0.83 -6.99
CA ILE A 26 4.78 1.68 -5.83
C ILE A 26 5.74 2.86 -5.68
N LEU A 27 5.19 4.00 -5.28
CA LEU A 27 5.92 5.17 -4.79
C LEU A 27 5.77 5.24 -3.28
N ALA A 28 6.87 5.30 -2.54
CA ALA A 28 6.84 5.43 -1.09
C ALA A 28 7.90 6.39 -0.58
N LYS A 29 7.56 7.10 0.50
CA LYS A 29 8.48 8.01 1.20
C LYS A 29 8.36 7.82 2.71
N CYS A 30 9.51 7.72 3.37
CA CYS A 30 9.60 7.77 4.82
C CYS A 30 9.91 9.21 5.27
N ASN A 31 9.05 9.74 6.14
CA ASN A 31 9.20 11.05 6.78
C ASN A 31 9.46 10.84 8.28
N GLY A 32 10.30 11.70 8.87
CA GLY A 32 10.70 11.57 10.28
C GLY A 32 11.82 10.55 10.48
N THR A 33 11.66 9.65 11.46
CA THR A 33 12.69 8.66 11.82
C THR A 33 12.96 7.68 10.68
N ARG A 34 14.24 7.43 10.41
CA ARG A 34 14.70 6.49 9.36
C ARG A 34 15.30 5.21 9.96
N ASN A 35 15.02 4.91 11.23
CA ASN A 35 15.45 3.67 11.86
C ASN A 35 14.87 2.48 11.08
N PRO A 36 15.69 1.55 10.55
CA PRO A 36 15.22 0.44 9.73
C PRO A 36 14.13 -0.41 10.38
N ILE A 37 14.24 -0.70 11.69
CA ILE A 37 13.25 -1.52 12.41
C ILE A 37 11.89 -0.82 12.44
N SER A 38 11.88 0.48 12.75
CA SER A 38 10.64 1.26 12.78
C SER A 38 10.01 1.35 11.38
N VAL A 39 10.84 1.55 10.35
CA VAL A 39 10.37 1.63 8.96
C VAL A 39 9.76 0.32 8.49
N VAL A 40 10.39 -0.82 8.79
CA VAL A 40 9.85 -2.16 8.46
C VAL A 40 8.52 -2.38 9.17
N ARG A 41 8.45 -2.13 10.49
CA ARG A 41 7.21 -2.28 11.28
C ARG A 41 6.08 -1.39 10.75
N ALA A 42 6.37 -0.13 10.44
CA ALA A 42 5.40 0.79 9.88
C ALA A 42 4.92 0.37 8.48
N THR A 43 5.82 -0.19 7.66
CA THR A 43 5.48 -0.70 6.33
C THR A 43 4.50 -1.88 6.43
N ILE A 44 4.80 -2.85 7.30
CA ILE A 44 3.93 -4.02 7.53
C ILE A 44 2.57 -3.59 8.11
N ASP A 45 2.57 -2.69 9.08
CA ASP A 45 1.33 -2.16 9.69
C ASP A 45 0.44 -1.47 8.64
N GLY A 46 1.04 -0.62 7.79
CA GLY A 46 0.33 0.06 6.70
C GLY A 46 -0.27 -0.92 5.68
N LEU A 47 0.48 -1.96 5.30
CA LEU A 47 -0.02 -3.00 4.40
C LEU A 47 -1.18 -3.79 5.01
N THR A 48 -1.09 -4.13 6.30
CA THR A 48 -2.10 -4.93 7.00
C THR A 48 -3.43 -4.16 7.18
N LYS A 49 -3.36 -2.83 7.28
CA LYS A 49 -4.54 -1.96 7.42
C LYS A 49 -5.19 -1.60 6.08
N MET A 50 -4.62 -2.02 4.96
CA MET A 50 -5.16 -1.73 3.64
C MET A 50 -6.51 -2.42 3.46
N SER A 51 -7.47 -1.72 2.86
CA SER A 51 -8.82 -2.24 2.62
C SER A 51 -9.08 -2.36 1.13
N SER A 52 -9.67 -3.48 0.71
CA SER A 52 -10.12 -3.65 -0.68
C SER A 52 -11.45 -2.91 -0.93
N PRO A 53 -11.73 -2.46 -2.16
CA PRO A 53 -13.01 -1.86 -2.52
C PRO A 53 -14.21 -2.72 -2.12
N GLN A 54 -14.10 -4.05 -2.26
CA GLN A 54 -15.15 -5.01 -1.90
C GLN A 54 -15.46 -4.98 -0.40
N THR A 55 -14.41 -4.95 0.43
CA THR A 55 -14.57 -4.88 1.89
C THR A 55 -15.24 -3.58 2.31
N VAL A 56 -14.86 -2.47 1.65
CA VAL A 56 -15.45 -1.15 1.92
C VAL A 56 -16.91 -1.08 1.47
N ALA A 57 -17.23 -1.63 0.29
CA ALA A 57 -18.57 -1.70 -0.27
C ALA A 57 -19.51 -2.50 0.65
N ALA A 58 -19.09 -3.70 1.06
CA ALA A 58 -19.83 -4.54 2.00
C ALA A 58 -20.08 -3.83 3.34
N LYS A 59 -19.06 -3.15 3.89
CA LYS A 59 -19.19 -2.39 5.14
C LYS A 59 -20.16 -1.20 5.03
N ARG A 60 -20.28 -0.61 3.83
CA ARG A 60 -21.12 0.58 3.58
C ARG A 60 -22.48 0.25 2.97
N GLY A 61 -22.78 -1.01 2.66
CA GLY A 61 -24.02 -1.43 2.01
C GLY A 61 -24.18 -0.88 0.59
N LYS A 62 -23.07 -0.68 -0.12
CA LYS A 62 -23.02 -0.13 -1.48
C LYS A 62 -22.45 -1.16 -2.46
N THR A 63 -22.62 -0.93 -3.76
CA THR A 63 -21.91 -1.72 -4.77
C THR A 63 -20.45 -1.28 -4.89
N VAL A 64 -19.63 -2.08 -5.57
CA VAL A 64 -18.19 -1.77 -5.71
C VAL A 64 -17.99 -0.56 -6.63
N GLU A 65 -18.81 -0.45 -7.68
CA GLU A 65 -18.81 0.62 -8.67
C GLU A 65 -19.11 1.99 -8.01
N GLU A 66 -20.06 2.02 -7.08
CA GLU A 66 -20.39 3.21 -6.27
C GLU A 66 -19.23 3.63 -5.34
N ILE A 67 -18.35 2.70 -4.97
CA ILE A 67 -17.19 2.96 -4.10
C ILE A 67 -15.96 3.38 -4.92
N THR A 68 -15.77 2.82 -6.11
CA THR A 68 -14.65 3.15 -7.00
C THR A 68 -14.89 4.42 -7.81
N GLY A 69 -16.14 4.89 -7.92
CA GLY A 69 -16.50 6.10 -8.66
C GLY A 69 -16.59 5.87 -10.16
N GLU A 70 -16.75 4.62 -10.58
CA GLU A 70 -17.02 4.24 -11.97
C GLU A 70 -18.54 4.28 -12.19
N VAL A 71 -19.08 5.50 -12.29
CA VAL A 71 -20.50 5.77 -12.64
C VAL A 71 -20.53 6.83 -13.72
#